data_AF-A0A662S9Y1-F1
#
_entry.id   AF-A0A662S9Y1-F1
#
_cell.length_a   1.000
_cell.length_b   1.000
_cell.length_c   1.000
_cell.angle_alpha   90.00
_cell.angle_beta   90.00
_cell.angle_gamma   90.00
#
_symmetry.space_group_name_H-M   'P 1'
#
loop_
_entity.id
_entity.type
_entity.pdbx_description
1 polymer ?
#
loop_
_entity_poly.entity_id
_entity_poly.type
_entity_poly.pdbx_seq_one_letter_code
_entity_poly.pdbx_strand_id
1 'polypeptide(L)'
;MLVVGLDGASWNILEPLARKKDGIFKKLAEKGATGILESTIPPVTGAAWVSMATGLNPGRTGCVDFLNRRGPGCRLTLVSSLDYLGKAIWDLMSFEGLSSVIIDY
;
A
#
# COMPACT_ATOMS: atom_id res chain seq x y z
N MET A 1 9.29 -12.43 7.15
CA MET A 1 7.94 -11.84 6.95
C MET A 1 7.75 -11.59 5.47
N LEU A 2 6.58 -11.85 4.91
CA LEU A 2 6.24 -11.57 3.52
C LEU A 2 4.93 -10.80 3.49
N VAL A 3 4.91 -9.70 2.74
CA VAL A 3 3.72 -8.91 2.45
C VAL A 3 3.52 -8.93 0.94
N VAL A 4 2.31 -9.25 0.49
CA VAL A 4 1.93 -9.23 -0.92
C VAL A 4 0.71 -8.33 -1.04
N GLY A 5 0.85 -7.24 -1.78
CA GLY A 5 -0.29 -6.40 -2.13
C GLY A 5 -0.85 -6.79 -3.50
N LEU A 6 -2.17 -6.75 -3.63
CA LEU A 6 -2.88 -7.02 -4.87
C LEU A 6 -3.65 -5.75 -5.24
N ASP A 7 -3.20 -5.01 -6.26
CA ASP A 7 -3.84 -3.76 -6.65
C ASP A 7 -5.27 -4.00 -7.15
N GLY A 8 -6.20 -3.15 -6.73
CA GLY A 8 -7.63 -3.24 -7.06
C GLY A 8 -8.37 -4.46 -6.49
N ALA A 9 -7.72 -5.31 -5.68
CA ALA A 9 -8.30 -6.56 -5.18
C ALA A 9 -9.20 -6.37 -3.96
N SER A 10 -10.29 -5.60 -4.12
CA SER A 10 -11.31 -5.42 -3.08
C SER A 10 -11.91 -6.76 -2.62
N TRP A 11 -12.54 -6.76 -1.42
CA TRP A 11 -13.17 -7.98 -0.88
C TRP A 11 -14.27 -8.54 -1.78
N ASN A 12 -14.95 -7.69 -2.55
CA ASN A 12 -15.94 -8.11 -3.56
C ASN A 12 -15.35 -9.01 -4.65
N ILE A 13 -14.03 -8.95 -4.88
CA ILE A 13 -13.30 -9.83 -5.81
C ILE A 13 -12.72 -11.03 -5.06
N LEU A 14 -12.11 -10.79 -3.89
CA LEU A 14 -11.42 -11.85 -3.13
C LEU A 14 -12.38 -12.86 -2.51
N GLU A 15 -13.56 -12.45 -2.04
CA GLU A 15 -14.53 -13.35 -1.42
C GLU A 15 -15.05 -14.43 -2.40
N PRO A 16 -15.50 -14.09 -3.63
CA PRO A 16 -15.86 -15.11 -4.62
C PRO A 16 -14.70 -16.07 -4.94
N LEU A 17 -13.46 -15.58 -4.98
CA LEU A 17 -12.28 -16.40 -5.23
C LEU A 17 -11.98 -17.33 -4.05
N ALA A 18 -12.20 -16.88 -2.81
CA ALA A 18 -12.04 -17.68 -1.61
C ALA A 18 -13.13 -18.76 -1.46
N ARG A 19 -14.29 -18.60 -2.11
CA ARG A 19 -15.36 -19.62 -2.10
C ARG A 19 -15.13 -20.76 -3.11
N LYS A 20 -14.23 -20.59 -4.09
CA LYS A 20 -13.90 -21.65 -5.06
C LYS A 20 -13.23 -22.84 -4.35
N LYS A 21 -13.66 -24.07 -4.68
CA LYS A 21 -13.03 -25.29 -4.16
C LYS A 21 -11.55 -25.33 -4.58
N ASP A 22 -10.70 -25.74 -3.64
CA ASP A 22 -9.26 -25.93 -3.80
C ASP A 22 -8.44 -24.69 -4.21
N GLY A 23 -9.05 -23.50 -4.21
CA GLY A 23 -8.38 -22.24 -4.51
C GLY A 23 -7.39 -21.79 -3.42
N ILE A 24 -6.34 -21.08 -3.82
CA ILE A 24 -5.32 -20.58 -2.88
C ILE A 24 -5.90 -19.62 -1.83
N PHE A 25 -6.80 -18.71 -2.23
CA PHE A 25 -7.46 -17.77 -1.31
C PHE A 25 -8.34 -18.48 -0.27
N LYS A 26 -8.98 -19.59 -0.64
CA LYS A 26 -9.72 -20.43 0.32
C LYS A 26 -8.79 -20.96 1.41
N LYS A 27 -7.69 -21.57 0.99
CA LYS A 27 -6.69 -22.16 1.90
C LYS A 27 -6.06 -21.11 2.82
N LEU A 28 -5.81 -19.90 2.30
CA LEU A 28 -5.31 -18.77 3.09
C LEU A 28 -6.35 -18.29 4.11
N ALA A 29 -7.63 -18.17 3.71
CA ALA A 29 -8.70 -17.74 4.59
C ALA A 29 -8.99 -18.74 5.72
N GLU A 30 -8.98 -20.04 5.44
CA GLU A 30 -9.25 -21.09 6.43
C GLU A 30 -8.13 -21.28 7.45
N LYS A 31 -6.87 -20.97 7.08
CA LYS A 31 -5.69 -21.14 7.95
C LYS A 31 -5.22 -19.85 8.62
N GLY A 32 -5.81 -18.71 8.26
CA GLY A 32 -5.38 -17.39 8.68
C GLY A 32 -6.52 -16.57 9.27
N ALA A 33 -6.35 -15.25 9.22
CA ALA A 33 -7.39 -14.29 9.56
C ALA A 33 -7.74 -13.47 8.31
N THR A 34 -9.03 -13.15 8.16
CA THR A 34 -9.53 -12.34 7.05
C THR A 34 -10.50 -11.29 7.57
N GLY A 35 -10.48 -10.12 6.95
CA GLY A 35 -11.40 -9.04 7.26
C GLY A 35 -11.33 -7.94 6.20
N ILE A 36 -12.34 -7.07 6.19
CA ILE A 36 -12.35 -5.88 5.37
C ILE A 36 -11.56 -4.80 6.11
N LEU A 37 -10.59 -4.21 5.42
CA LEU A 37 -9.82 -3.07 5.93
C LEU A 37 -10.26 -1.78 5.23
N GLU A 38 -10.19 -0.67 5.97
CA GLU A 38 -10.36 0.65 5.39
C GLU A 38 -9.09 1.04 4.61
N SER A 39 -9.28 1.56 3.40
CA SER A 39 -8.18 2.08 2.57
C SER A 39 -7.81 3.51 2.99
N THR A 40 -6.83 4.09 2.33
CA THR A 40 -6.55 5.51 2.44
C THR A 40 -7.68 6.35 1.86
N ILE A 41 -7.75 7.62 2.28
CA ILE A 41 -8.57 8.64 1.64
C ILE A 41 -7.63 9.69 1.02
N PRO A 42 -7.57 9.81 -0.32
CA PRO A 42 -8.30 9.04 -1.32
C PRO A 42 -7.78 7.59 -1.50
N PRO A 43 -8.63 6.63 -1.92
CA PRO A 43 -8.23 5.23 -2.12
C PRO A 43 -7.60 5.04 -3.51
N VAL A 44 -6.48 5.71 -3.77
CA VAL A 44 -5.74 5.65 -5.04
C VAL A 44 -4.37 5.02 -4.85
N THR A 45 -3.90 4.30 -5.88
CA THR A 45 -2.64 3.53 -5.89
C THR A 45 -1.47 4.30 -5.28
N GLY A 46 -1.15 5.49 -5.81
CA GLY A 46 0.01 6.27 -5.36
C GLY A 46 -0.02 6.67 -3.88
N ALA A 47 -1.20 6.91 -3.31
CA ALA A 47 -1.35 7.24 -1.89
C ALA A 47 -1.34 5.98 -1.00
N ALA A 48 -2.03 4.93 -1.45
CA ALA A 48 -2.23 3.71 -0.68
C ALA A 48 -0.91 2.98 -0.42
N TRP A 49 -0.05 2.84 -1.42
CA TRP A 49 1.20 2.10 -1.28
C TRP A 49 2.23 2.79 -0.39
N VAL A 50 2.40 4.11 -0.54
CA VAL A 50 3.29 4.89 0.35
C VAL A 50 2.76 4.86 1.78
N SER A 51 1.44 4.91 1.96
CA SER A 51 0.82 4.80 3.29
C SER A 51 1.03 3.42 3.90
N MET A 52 0.87 2.34 3.13
CA MET A 52 1.13 0.97 3.56
C MET A 52 2.59 0.79 3.97
N ALA A 53 3.52 1.32 3.16
CA ALA A 53 4.95 1.21 3.41
C ALA A 53 5.39 1.88 4.71
N THR A 54 4.75 2.99 5.08
CA THR A 54 5.19 3.89 6.15
C THR A 54 4.34 3.83 7.42
N GLY A 55 3.13 3.28 7.32
CA GLY A 55 2.12 3.35 8.38
C GLY A 55 1.54 4.75 8.59
N LEU A 56 1.79 5.69 7.68
CA LEU A 56 1.30 7.07 7.73
C LEU A 56 0.13 7.26 6.77
N ASN A 57 -0.76 8.21 7.04
CA ASN A 57 -1.82 8.58 6.11
C ASN A 57 -1.29 9.51 4.98
N PRO A 58 -2.03 9.68 3.86
CA PRO A 58 -1.58 10.49 2.72
C PRO A 58 -1.18 11.93 3.06
N GLY A 59 -1.85 12.55 4.04
CA GLY A 59 -1.52 13.90 4.50
C GLY A 59 -0.19 13.97 5.26
N ARG A 60 0.18 12.90 5.97
CA ARG A 60 1.47 12.79 6.66
C ARG A 60 2.60 12.34 5.74
N THR A 61 2.32 11.52 4.74
CA THR A 61 3.32 11.12 3.74
C THR A 61 3.61 12.22 2.74
N GLY A 62 2.65 13.13 2.48
CA GLY A 62 2.76 14.13 1.42
C GLY A 62 2.43 13.60 0.02
N CYS A 63 2.09 12.31 -0.10
CA CYS A 63 1.73 11.65 -1.35
C CYS A 63 0.22 11.35 -1.33
N VAL A 64 -0.56 12.17 -2.03
CA VAL A 64 -2.03 12.01 -2.14
C VAL A 64 -2.48 11.39 -3.46
N ASP A 65 -1.61 11.37 -4.47
CA ASP A 65 -1.77 10.74 -5.78
C ASP A 65 -0.38 10.67 -6.45
N PHE A 66 -0.29 10.16 -7.67
CA PHE A 66 0.91 10.26 -8.51
C PHE A 66 1.23 11.69 -8.97
N LEU A 67 0.25 12.59 -8.87
CA LEU A 67 0.39 14.01 -9.20
C LEU A 67 0.00 14.87 -7.99
N ASN A 68 0.89 15.77 -7.62
CA ASN A 68 0.65 16.79 -6.60
C ASN A 68 0.38 18.16 -7.22
N ARG A 69 -0.47 18.97 -6.59
CA ARG A 69 -0.66 20.38 -6.97
C ARG A 69 0.30 21.27 -6.20
N ARG A 70 1.16 22.00 -6.91
CA ARG A 70 2.22 22.82 -6.30
C ARG A 70 2.36 24.19 -6.95
N GLY A 71 2.89 25.11 -6.15
CA GLY A 71 3.23 26.47 -6.55
C GLY A 71 2.04 27.35 -6.92
N PRO A 72 2.30 28.59 -7.39
CA PRO A 72 1.27 29.51 -7.84
C PRO A 72 0.42 28.91 -8.97
N GLY A 73 -0.90 28.95 -8.81
CA GLY A 73 -1.84 28.39 -9.79
C GLY A 73 -2.06 26.87 -9.70
N CYS A 74 -1.59 26.21 -8.63
CA CYS A 74 -1.90 24.80 -8.35
C CYS A 74 -1.57 23.84 -9.51
N ARG A 75 -0.38 24.00 -10.11
CA ARG A 75 0.08 23.19 -11.24
C ARG A 75 0.30 21.74 -10.81
N LEU A 76 -0.05 20.80 -11.67
CA LEU A 76 0.20 19.38 -11.43
C LEU A 76 1.66 19.06 -11.70
N THR A 77 2.29 18.38 -10.74
CA THR A 77 3.68 17.92 -10.82
C THR A 77 3.74 16.46 -10.40
N LEU A 78 4.58 15.66 -11.07
CA LEU A 78 4.84 14.28 -10.69
C LEU A 78 5.39 14.19 -9.27
N VAL A 79 4.89 13.20 -8.53
CA VAL A 79 5.43 12.80 -7.24
C VAL A 79 6.67 11.94 -7.47
N SER A 80 7.68 12.18 -6.66
CA SER A 80 8.97 11.49 -6.65
C SER A 80 9.32 11.03 -5.24
N SER A 81 10.39 10.24 -5.10
CA SER A 81 10.88 9.80 -3.78
C SER A 81 11.32 10.96 -2.87
N LEU A 82 11.59 12.14 -3.43
CA LEU A 82 11.93 13.35 -2.66
C LEU A 82 10.72 13.99 -1.98
N ASP A 83 9.51 13.62 -2.41
CA ASP A 83 8.26 14.24 -1.94
C ASP A 83 7.66 13.50 -0.76
N TYR A 84 8.02 12.24 -0.60
CA TYR A 84 7.53 11.37 0.44
C TYR A 84 8.23 11.70 1.77
N LEU A 85 7.42 11.84 2.82
CA LEU A 85 7.84 12.05 4.20
C LEU A 85 7.64 10.78 5.03
N GLY A 86 8.63 10.47 5.87
CA GLY A 86 8.59 9.35 6.81
C GLY A 86 9.73 8.37 6.61
N LYS A 87 9.57 7.18 7.21
CA LYS A 87 10.42 6.02 6.99
C LYS A 87 9.53 4.85 6.65
N ALA A 88 9.85 4.13 5.60
CA ALA A 88 9.15 2.91 5.25
C ALA A 88 9.63 1.79 6.18
N ILE A 89 8.86 0.72 6.26
CA ILE A 89 9.18 -0.42 7.13
C ILE A 89 10.56 -1.02 6.81
N TRP A 90 10.98 -1.05 5.54
CA TRP A 90 12.32 -1.51 5.16
C TRP A 90 13.44 -0.53 5.57
N ASP A 91 13.17 0.77 5.64
CA ASP A 91 14.15 1.74 6.14
C ASP A 91 14.43 1.47 7.63
N LEU A 92 13.36 1.19 8.40
CA LEU A 92 13.46 0.84 9.81
C LEU A 92 14.15 -0.51 10.01
N MET A 93 13.82 -1.52 9.20
CA MET A 93 14.47 -2.83 9.25
C MET A 93 15.96 -2.73 8.91
N SER A 94 16.31 -1.94 7.89
CA SER A 94 17.70 -1.71 7.49
C SER A 94 18.49 -1.01 8.59
N PHE A 95 17.89 -0.04 9.28
CA PHE A 95 18.50 0.63 10.43
C PHE A 95 18.86 -0.35 11.57
N GLU A 96 18.02 -1.38 11.78
CA GLU A 96 18.26 -2.47 12.74
C GLU A 96 19.17 -3.59 12.19
N GLY A 97 19.77 -3.41 10.99
CA GLY A 97 20.67 -4.39 10.38
C GLY A 97 19.97 -5.60 9.74
N LEU A 98 18.67 -5.53 9.49
CA LEU A 98 17.89 -6.59 8.85
C LEU A 98 17.83 -6.41 7.34
N SER A 99 17.86 -7.53 6.60
CA SER A 99 17.71 -7.54 5.14
C SER A 99 16.25 -7.44 4.71
N SER A 100 15.99 -6.68 3.65
CA SER A 100 14.69 -6.61 2.98
C SER A 100 14.85 -6.64 1.46
N VAL A 101 13.82 -7.10 0.75
CA VAL A 101 13.72 -7.09 -0.71
C VAL A 101 12.37 -6.48 -1.07
N ILE A 102 12.39 -5.51 -1.98
CA ILE A 102 11.23 -4.77 -2.43
C ILE A 102 11.16 -4.88 -3.95
N ILE A 103 10.00 -5.27 -4.47
CA ILE A 103 9.72 -5.41 -5.90
C ILE A 103 8.40 -4.69 -6.15
N ASP A 104 8.44 -3.61 -6.93
CA ASP A 104 7.29 -2.85 -7.41
C ASP A 104 6.21 -2.62 -6.34
N TYR A 105 6.40 -1.57 -5.54
CA TYR A 105 5.47 -1.16 -4.49
C TYR A 105 5.01 0.27 -4.73
#